data_AF-A0A119CVU2-F1
#
_entry.id   AF-A0A119CVU2-F1
#
_cell.length_a   1.000
_cell.length_b   1.000
_cell.length_c   1.000
_cell.angle_alpha   90.00
_cell.angle_beta   90.00
_cell.angle_gamma   90.00
#
_symmetry.space_group_name_H-M   'P 1'
#
loop_
_entity.id
_entity.type
_entity.pdbx_description
1 polymer ?
#
loop_
_entity_poly.entity_id
_entity_poly.type
_entity_poly.pdbx_seq_one_letter_code
_entity_poly.pdbx_strand_id
1 'polypeptide(L)' 'MSTTEVIEQALRLKAAERYLLLELLHQSLDKPDPEIDTVWQQEALRRLKAYDEGRLECVSMEEVFRDL' A
#
# COMPACT_ATOMS: atom_id res chain seq x y z
N MET A 1 -26.90 9.03 -10.78
CA MET A 1 -27.14 7.81 -9.98
C MET A 1 -26.90 8.14 -8.52
N SER A 2 -27.83 7.78 -7.64
CA SER A 2 -27.64 7.90 -6.20
C SER A 2 -26.79 6.74 -5.67
N THR A 3 -26.15 6.92 -4.51
CA THR A 3 -25.42 5.81 -3.83
C THR A 3 -26.34 4.62 -3.58
N THR A 4 -27.62 4.86 -3.27
CA THR A 4 -28.63 3.82 -3.09
C THR A 4 -28.84 3.00 -4.36
N GLU A 5 -28.97 3.66 -5.53
CA GLU A 5 -29.11 2.96 -6.82
C GLU A 5 -27.86 2.11 -7.16
N VAL A 6 -26.66 2.59 -6.83
CA VAL A 6 -25.41 1.83 -7.02
C VAL A 6 -25.40 0.58 -6.15
N ILE A 7 -25.78 0.69 -4.88
CA ILE A 7 -25.82 -0.44 -3.94
C ILE A 7 -26.83 -1.48 -4.40
N GLU A 8 -28.03 -1.06 -4.83
CA GLU A 8 -29.04 -1.97 -5.36
C GLU A 8 -28.55 -2.75 -6.57
N GLN A 9 -27.83 -2.10 -7.50
CA GLN A 9 -27.24 -2.76 -8.66
C GLN A 9 -26.12 -3.72 -8.25
N ALA A 10 -25.22 -3.30 -7.35
CA ALA A 10 -24.14 -4.13 -6.86
C ALA A 10 -24.65 -5.40 -6.15
N LEU A 11 -25.72 -5.30 -5.36
CA LEU A 11 -26.29 -6.44 -4.65
C LEU A 11 -26.92 -7.49 -5.58
N ARG A 12 -27.29 -7.12 -6.82
CA ARG A 12 -27.80 -8.06 -7.85
C ARG A 12 -26.70 -8.89 -8.52
N LEU A 13 -25.43 -8.51 -8.38
CA LEU A 13 -24.30 -9.26 -8.92
C LEU A 13 -24.06 -10.57 -8.16
N LYS A 14 -23.40 -11.53 -8.82
CA LYS A 14 -22.93 -12.75 -8.14
C LYS A 14 -21.88 -12.40 -7.10
N ALA A 15 -21.68 -13.28 -6.12
CA ALA A 15 -20.71 -13.05 -5.03
C ALA A 15 -19.30 -12.71 -5.55
N ALA A 16 -18.80 -13.41 -6.58
CA ALA A 16 -17.49 -13.15 -7.18
C ALA A 16 -17.40 -11.77 -7.84
N GLU A 17 -18.46 -11.34 -8.53
CA GLU A 17 -18.52 -10.03 -9.19
C GLU A 17 -18.62 -8.89 -8.16
N ARG A 18 -19.34 -9.10 -7.06
CA ARG A 18 -19.35 -8.15 -5.93
C ARG A 18 -17.98 -8.02 -5.30
N TYR A 19 -17.25 -9.12 -5.14
CA TYR A 19 -15.88 -9.10 -4.63
C TYR A 19 -14.97 -8.30 -5.57
N LEU A 20 -15.05 -8.56 -6.87
CA LEU A 20 -14.29 -7.78 -7.86
C LEU A 20 -14.63 -6.28 -7.80
N LEU A 21 -15.91 -5.93 -7.67
CA LEU A 21 -16.33 -4.53 -7.52
C LEU A 21 -15.74 -3.88 -6.26
N LEU A 22 -15.72 -4.61 -5.14
CA LEU A 22 -15.11 -4.13 -3.89
C LEU A 22 -13.60 -3.86 -4.08
N GLU A 23 -12.87 -4.77 -4.72
CA GLU A 23 -11.44 -4.59 -5.01
C GLU A 23 -11.19 -3.35 -5.88
N LEU A 24 -11.98 -3.17 -6.95
CA LEU A 24 -11.84 -2.01 -7.84
C LEU A 24 -12.15 -0.69 -7.12
N LEU A 25 -13.16 -0.68 -6.24
CA LEU A 25 -13.48 0.48 -5.41
C LEU A 25 -12.36 0.76 -4.41
N HIS A 26 -11.82 -0.28 -3.77
CA HIS A 26 -10.70 -0.14 -2.85
C HIS A 26 -9.47 0.44 -3.54
N GLN A 27 -9.07 -0.10 -4.69
CA GLN A 27 -7.97 0.42 -5.51
C GLN A 27 -8.19 1.87 -5.97
N SER A 28 -9.45 2.29 -6.13
CA SER A 28 -9.75 3.68 -6.48
C SER A 28 -9.45 4.66 -5.34
N LEU A 29 -9.49 4.19 -4.09
CA LEU A 29 -9.27 4.94 -2.86
C LEU A 29 -7.83 4.80 -2.36
N ASP A 30 -7.27 3.60 -2.46
CA ASP A 30 -5.90 3.26 -2.08
C ASP A 30 -4.92 3.60 -3.20
N LYS A 31 -4.93 4.87 -3.61
CA LYS A 31 -3.93 5.39 -4.55
C LYS A 31 -2.82 6.04 -3.75
N PRO A 32 -1.59 5.50 -3.81
CA PRO A 32 -0.47 6.18 -3.18
C PRO A 32 -0.28 7.54 -3.85
N ASP A 33 0.09 8.53 -3.03
CA ASP A 33 0.45 9.84 -3.53
C ASP A 33 1.79 9.71 -4.28
N PRO A 34 1.84 10.01 -5.61
CA PRO A 34 3.05 9.84 -6.39
C PRO A 34 4.23 10.69 -5.88
N GLU A 35 3.97 11.82 -5.23
CA GLU A 35 5.01 12.65 -4.63
C GLU A 35 5.59 11.96 -3.39
N ILE A 36 4.73 11.39 -2.54
CA ILE A 36 5.16 10.60 -1.38
C ILE A 36 5.97 9.39 -1.82
N ASP A 37 5.50 8.63 -2.81
CA ASP A 37 6.22 7.48 -3.36
C ASP A 37 7.60 7.87 -3.88
N THR A 38 7.70 9.01 -4.57
CA THR A 38 8.98 9.53 -5.07
C THR A 38 9.94 9.85 -3.93
N VAL A 39 9.47 10.51 -2.87
CA VAL A 39 10.29 10.84 -1.69
C VAL A 39 10.75 9.57 -0.97
N TRP A 40 9.85 8.58 -0.81
CA TRP A 40 10.20 7.28 -0.22
C TRP A 40 11.24 6.53 -1.04
N GLN A 41 11.10 6.52 -2.37
CA GLN A 41 12.08 5.88 -3.25
C GLN A 41 13.47 6.52 -3.11
N GLN A 42 13.53 7.86 -3.12
CA GLN A 42 14.78 8.59 -2.96
C GLN A 42 15.45 8.28 -1.61
N GLU A 43 14.67 8.28 -0.52
CA GLU A 43 15.17 7.97 0.81
C GLU A 43 15.65 6.52 0.93
N ALA A 44 14.91 5.56 0.39
CA ALA A 44 15.30 4.16 0.39
C ALA A 44 16.63 3.93 -0.33
N LEU A 45 16.80 4.51 -1.52
CA LEU A 45 18.05 4.45 -2.28
C LEU A 45 19.21 5.15 -1.55
N ARG A 46 18.94 6.31 -0.92
CA ARG A 46 19.93 7.02 -0.11
C ARG A 46 20.42 6.19 1.06
N ARG A 47 19.51 5.50 1.77
CA ARG A 47 19.85 4.62 2.89
C ARG A 47 20.62 3.39 2.44
N LEU A 48 20.18 2.74 1.37
CA LEU A 48 20.89 1.59 0.81
C LEU A 48 22.35 1.94 0.47
N LYS A 49 22.56 3.07 -0.21
CA LYS A 49 23.91 3.54 -0.54
C LYS A 49 24.76 3.79 0.71
N ALA A 50 24.19 4.43 1.74
CA ALA A 50 24.91 4.70 2.97
C ALA A 50 25.23 3.41 3.77
N TYR A 51 24.36 2.40 3.68
CA TYR A 51 24.62 1.05 4.21
C TYR A 51 25.80 0.40 3.49
N ASP A 52 25.78 0.38 2.16
CA ASP A 52 26.83 -0.21 1.32
C ASP A 52 28.20 0.46 1.57
N GLU A 53 28.19 1.76 1.87
CA GLU A 53 29.38 2.56 2.18
C GLU A 53 29.79 2.48 3.67
N GLY A 54 29.12 1.68 4.49
CA GLY A 54 29.42 1.48 5.91
C GLY A 54 29.19 2.71 6.78
N ARG A 55 28.34 3.64 6.34
CA ARG A 55 28.05 4.92 7.03
C ARG A 55 26.75 4.89 7.84
N LEU A 56 26.11 3.73 7.97
CA LEU A 56 24.91 3.53 8.77
C LEU A 56 25.18 2.56 9.91
N GLU A 57 24.73 2.91 11.10
CA GLU A 57 24.60 1.97 12.20
C GLU A 57 23.48 0.98 11.88
N CYS A 58 23.75 -0.29 12.09
CA CYS A 58 22.83 -1.37 11.81
C CYS A 58 22.54 -2.15 13.09
N VAL A 59 21.30 -2.61 13.22
CA VAL A 59 20.88 -3.53 14.28
C VAL A 59 20.78 -4.94 13.71
N SER A 60 20.96 -5.94 14.56
CA SER A 60 20.80 -7.35 14.19
C SER A 60 19.34 -7.66 13.88
N MET A 61 19.10 -8.74 13.12
CA MET A 61 17.73 -9.19 12.82
C MET A 61 16.99 -9.56 14.11
N GLU A 62 17.66 -10.23 15.03
CA GLU A 62 17.14 -10.60 16.36
C GLU A 62 16.70 -9.38 17.16
N GLU A 63 17.39 -8.24 17.00
CA GLU A 63 17.00 -6.98 17.64
C GLU A 63 15.79 -6.32 16.96
N VAL A 64 15.71 -6.33 15.63
CA VAL A 64 14.58 -5.76 14.88
C VAL A 64 13.26 -6.45 15.23
N PHE A 65 13.30 -7.77 15.40
CA PHE A 65 12.10 -8.60 15.61
C PHE A 65 11.82 -8.93 17.08
N ARG A 66 12.51 -8.28 18.03
CA ARG A 66 12.40 -8.61 19.46
C ARG A 66 10.98 -8.50 20.02
N ASP A 67 10.19 -7.53 19.53
CA ASP A 67 8.89 -7.15 20.08
C ASP A 67 7.70 -7.50 19.14
N LEU A 68 7.95 -8.25 18.06
CA LEU A 68 6.93 -8.76 17.12
C LEU A 68 6.41 -10.12 17.58
#